data_AF-A0A938M4V5-F1
#
_entry.id   AF-A0A938M4V5-F1
#
_cell.length_a   1.000
_cell.length_b   1.000
_cell.length_c   1.000
_cell.angle_alpha   90.00
_cell.angle_beta   90.00
_cell.angle_gamma   90.00
#
_symmetry.space_group_name_H-M   'P 1'
#
loop_
_entity.id
_entity.type
_entity.pdbx_description
1 polymer ?
#
loop_
_entity_poly.entity_id
_entity_poly.type
_entity_poly.pdbx_seq_one_letter_code
_entity_poly.pdbx_strand_id
1 'polypeptide(L)'
;MNRSPSPLAETSPLPTALAIALAFAALTFGLTADGADWPTYMRDNARSGVTAEKLRPPLAARWVFTPSHPPRPAWPDPVKEPIRVAYDLAYHVAVADGSVYFGSSAEDKVYCLDAATGAVRWAAFTGGPVRLAPTVWQGNVYVGSDDGHVYCLSGTDGRVLWKFRGAPNDRQAMGNGRMMSVWPVRTGVLVANGVAHFAAGLFPTEGVFVYALDARTGKELWRNDTSGQIYRKMPHPGAEGFSGVSPQGALLASSSVLYVPTGRNVPAAFELQTGQLIQYRPDRTRVGGTYALVWDDKVFSGPAGLAAYDSRSGDIFAAFPSRQLLLTADMAYLLTDTQITAVQRQNYTDLRAKHTALGERRSAVASDHKRWTRTLQGLQAKQKEPTPETEEAQKKVRALDAQMKELAAEMDKLNQPMAACLKWQCNAAGLCSMVLAGDVLLA
;
A
#
# COMPACT_ATOMS: atom_id res chain seq x y z
N MET A 1 -81.37 -36.89 17.55
CA MET A 1 -82.86 -36.78 17.47
C MET A 1 -83.25 -35.53 18.25
N ASN A 2 -83.20 -34.36 17.62
CA ASN A 2 -84.34 -33.63 17.00
C ASN A 2 -85.45 -33.24 17.98
N ARG A 3 -85.54 -31.94 18.34
CA ARG A 3 -86.50 -30.97 17.74
C ARG A 3 -86.37 -29.57 18.38
N SER A 4 -86.20 -28.55 17.54
CA SER A 4 -86.56 -27.13 17.76
C SER A 4 -88.09 -26.95 17.49
N PRO A 5 -88.76 -25.79 17.73
CA PRO A 5 -88.46 -24.46 17.11
C PRO A 5 -88.74 -23.19 17.97
N SER A 6 -88.30 -22.03 17.45
CA SER A 6 -88.55 -20.64 17.90
C SER A 6 -90.03 -20.19 17.70
N PRO A 7 -90.45 -18.96 18.11
CA PRO A 7 -90.25 -17.75 17.27
C PRO A 7 -90.14 -16.36 17.98
N LEU A 8 -89.54 -15.40 17.24
CA LEU A 8 -89.85 -13.94 17.07
C LEU A 8 -89.98 -13.03 18.32
N ALA A 9 -89.67 -11.74 18.32
CA ALA A 9 -88.94 -10.78 17.49
C ALA A 9 -89.00 -9.46 18.30
N GLU A 10 -87.92 -8.69 18.40
CA GLU A 10 -88.05 -7.26 18.67
C GLU A 10 -86.89 -6.50 18.04
N THR A 11 -87.28 -5.49 17.28
CA THR A 11 -86.50 -4.64 16.37
C THR A 11 -85.93 -3.43 17.08
N SER A 12 -84.78 -2.92 16.60
CA SER A 12 -84.38 -1.50 16.39
C SER A 12 -82.90 -1.26 16.76
N PRO A 13 -82.25 -0.16 16.33
CA PRO A 13 -81.89 0.17 14.96
C PRO A 13 -80.35 0.30 14.79
N LEU A 14 -79.89 0.31 13.54
CA LEU A 14 -78.51 0.62 13.14
C LEU A 14 -78.05 1.98 13.70
N PRO A 15 -76.75 2.10 14.01
CA PRO A 15 -76.02 3.17 13.33
C PRO A 15 -74.62 2.78 12.83
N THR A 16 -74.21 3.56 11.84
CA THR A 16 -72.83 3.96 11.52
C THR A 16 -71.91 2.94 10.86
N ALA A 17 -71.75 3.18 9.56
CA ALA A 17 -70.66 2.80 8.67
C ALA A 17 -69.32 2.52 9.39
N LEU A 18 -68.86 1.28 9.27
CA LEU A 18 -67.50 0.87 9.60
C LEU A 18 -66.57 1.37 8.49
N ALA A 19 -65.93 2.52 8.70
CA ALA A 19 -64.79 2.93 7.90
C ALA A 19 -63.63 1.96 8.21
N ILE A 20 -63.33 1.05 7.28
CA ILE A 20 -62.14 0.21 7.33
C ILE A 20 -60.94 1.14 7.07
N ALA A 21 -60.34 1.65 8.14
CA ALA A 21 -59.02 2.26 8.08
C ALA A 21 -58.00 1.13 7.83
N LEU A 22 -57.64 0.91 6.57
CA LEU A 22 -56.45 0.17 6.19
C LEU A 22 -55.23 0.94 6.71
N ALA A 23 -54.79 0.61 7.92
CA ALA A 23 -53.48 0.99 8.41
C ALA A 23 -52.44 0.27 7.54
N PHE A 24 -51.97 0.95 6.49
CA PHE A 24 -50.70 0.60 5.86
C PHE A 24 -49.61 0.85 6.90
N ALA A 25 -49.28 -0.19 7.68
CA ALA A 25 -48.00 -0.27 8.34
C ALA A 25 -46.96 -0.32 7.23
N ALA A 26 -46.44 0.85 6.84
CA ALA A 26 -45.21 0.93 6.09
C ALA A 26 -44.14 0.28 6.97
N LEU A 27 -43.87 -1.01 6.74
CA LEU A 27 -42.60 -1.61 7.11
C LEU A 27 -41.54 -0.80 6.36
N THR A 28 -41.06 0.26 7.01
CA THR A 28 -39.76 0.81 6.69
C THR A 28 -38.77 -0.30 6.99
N PHE A 29 -38.49 -1.14 5.99
CA PHE A 29 -37.20 -1.79 5.90
C PHE A 29 -36.22 -0.63 5.92
N GLY A 30 -35.65 -0.37 7.09
CA GLY A 30 -34.43 0.41 7.16
C GLY A 30 -33.45 -0.36 6.31
N LEU A 31 -33.25 0.10 5.07
CA LEU A 31 -32.07 -0.25 4.31
C LEU A 31 -30.92 0.25 5.17
N THR A 32 -30.36 -0.63 5.99
CA THR A 32 -29.01 -0.43 6.48
C THR A 32 -28.19 -0.37 5.20
N ALA A 33 -27.72 0.84 4.86
CA ALA A 33 -26.72 0.97 3.83
C ALA A 33 -25.52 0.16 4.34
N ASP A 34 -25.35 -1.05 3.79
CA ASP A 34 -24.10 -1.78 3.98
C ASP A 34 -23.03 -0.99 3.25
N GLY A 35 -22.02 -0.56 4.01
CA GLY A 35 -20.82 0.05 3.44
C GLY A 35 -20.11 -0.94 2.54
N ALA A 36 -19.37 -0.44 1.55
CA ALA A 36 -18.61 -1.30 0.67
C ALA A 36 -17.56 -2.10 1.44
N ASP A 37 -17.30 -3.34 1.02
CA ASP A 37 -16.27 -4.18 1.63
C ASP A 37 -14.86 -3.60 1.40
N TRP A 38 -14.04 -3.75 2.43
CA TRP A 38 -12.59 -3.53 2.44
C TRP A 38 -11.90 -4.86 2.76
N PRO A 39 -11.93 -5.83 1.83
CA PRO A 39 -11.55 -7.21 2.11
C PRO A 39 -10.06 -7.40 2.43
N THR A 40 -9.22 -6.38 2.25
CA THR A 40 -7.79 -6.44 2.54
C THR A 40 -7.28 -5.05 2.92
N TYR A 41 -6.04 -4.97 3.42
CA TYR A 41 -5.35 -3.72 3.69
C TYR A 41 -5.51 -2.70 2.54
N MET A 42 -5.93 -1.48 2.88
CA MET A 42 -6.15 -0.38 1.92
C MET A 42 -7.13 -0.74 0.79
N ARG A 43 -8.18 -1.51 1.14
CA ARG A 43 -9.31 -1.99 0.32
C ARG A 43 -8.98 -3.09 -0.68
N ASP A 44 -7.94 -2.92 -1.50
CA ASP A 44 -7.71 -3.75 -2.68
C ASP A 44 -6.25 -4.17 -2.83
N ASN A 45 -5.99 -5.05 -3.81
CA ASN A 45 -4.64 -5.56 -4.11
C ASN A 45 -3.68 -4.50 -4.65
N ALA A 46 -4.18 -3.32 -5.05
CA ALA A 46 -3.35 -2.19 -5.42
C ALA A 46 -2.98 -1.31 -4.21
N ARG A 47 -3.60 -1.55 -3.05
CA ARG A 47 -3.49 -0.76 -1.82
C ARG A 47 -3.96 0.68 -1.99
N SER A 48 -5.02 0.87 -2.78
CA SER A 48 -5.45 2.19 -3.21
C SER A 48 -5.87 3.13 -2.07
N GLY A 49 -6.50 2.61 -1.00
CA GLY A 49 -7.19 3.44 0.00
C GLY A 49 -8.36 4.26 -0.59
N VAL A 50 -8.74 3.90 -1.81
CA VAL A 50 -9.83 4.37 -2.66
C VAL A 50 -11.22 3.92 -2.20
N THR A 51 -12.32 4.67 -2.15
CA THR A 51 -13.66 4.11 -2.42
C THR A 51 -14.55 5.12 -3.12
N ALA A 52 -15.44 4.64 -3.98
CA ALA A 52 -16.44 5.47 -4.65
C ALA A 52 -17.65 5.76 -3.75
N GLU A 53 -17.77 5.06 -2.62
CA GLU A 53 -18.82 5.25 -1.64
C GLU A 53 -18.78 6.67 -1.08
N LYS A 54 -19.93 7.33 -1.04
CA LYS A 54 -20.06 8.70 -0.52
C LYS A 54 -20.47 8.69 0.93
N LEU A 55 -19.63 9.26 1.79
CA LEU A 55 -19.94 9.44 3.20
C LEU A 55 -20.75 10.72 3.42
N ARG A 56 -21.60 10.70 4.46
CA ARG A 56 -22.39 11.86 4.88
C ARG A 56 -21.95 12.30 6.28
N PRO A 57 -21.04 13.30 6.38
CA PRO A 57 -20.64 13.82 7.69
C PRO A 57 -21.78 14.62 8.37
N PRO A 58 -21.76 14.78 9.71
CA PRO A 58 -20.71 14.30 10.61
C PRO A 58 -20.80 12.79 10.87
N LEU A 59 -19.65 12.12 10.89
CA LEU A 59 -19.55 10.73 11.30
C LEU A 59 -19.51 10.64 12.82
N ALA A 60 -20.14 9.60 13.38
CA ALA A 60 -20.11 9.33 14.81
C ALA A 60 -19.49 7.95 15.06
N ALA A 61 -18.66 7.85 16.10
CA ALA A 61 -18.13 6.56 16.55
C ALA A 61 -19.29 5.66 17.00
N ARG A 62 -19.39 4.46 16.42
CA ARG A 62 -20.45 3.49 16.75
C ARG A 62 -20.07 2.60 17.92
N TRP A 63 -18.80 2.20 17.97
CA TRP A 63 -18.22 1.39 19.04
C TRP A 63 -16.70 1.54 19.01
N VAL A 64 -16.05 1.17 20.11
CA VAL A 64 -14.60 1.06 20.24
C VAL A 64 -14.28 -0.32 20.79
N PHE A 65 -13.39 -1.04 20.12
CA PHE A 65 -12.86 -2.30 20.60
C PHE A 65 -11.41 -2.11 21.03
N THR A 66 -11.09 -2.49 22.27
CA THR A 66 -9.74 -2.41 22.83
C THR A 66 -9.21 -3.83 23.08
N PRO A 67 -8.24 -4.32 22.29
CA PRO A 67 -7.61 -5.61 22.54
C PRO A 67 -6.82 -5.60 23.84
N SER A 68 -6.64 -6.77 24.47
CA SER A 68 -5.92 -6.89 25.75
C SER A 68 -4.45 -6.47 25.68
N HIS A 69 -3.84 -6.56 24.50
CA HIS A 69 -2.44 -6.20 24.29
C HIS A 69 -2.31 -5.26 23.08
N PRO A 70 -1.53 -4.16 23.20
CA PRO A 70 -1.21 -3.31 22.05
C PRO A 70 -0.33 -4.08 21.04
N PRO A 71 -0.26 -3.61 19.78
CA PRO A 71 0.65 -4.18 18.79
C PRO A 71 2.08 -4.31 19.32
N ARG A 72 2.74 -5.43 19.01
CA ARG A 72 4.15 -5.65 19.34
C ARG A 72 4.98 -5.72 18.05
N PRO A 73 5.60 -4.60 17.64
CA PRO A 73 6.32 -4.50 16.38
C PRO A 73 7.46 -5.50 16.27
N ALA A 74 7.69 -5.97 15.04
CA ALA A 74 8.79 -6.87 14.74
C ALA A 74 10.14 -6.19 14.89
N TRP A 75 10.17 -4.89 14.63
CA TRP A 75 11.36 -4.06 14.66
C TRP A 75 11.09 -2.88 15.59
N PRO A 76 11.23 -3.07 16.92
CA PRO A 76 11.11 -1.98 17.86
C PRO A 76 12.17 -0.91 17.53
N ASP A 77 11.75 0.35 17.62
CA ASP A 77 12.42 1.51 17.05
C ASP A 77 13.90 1.64 17.45
N PRO A 78 14.87 1.60 16.52
CA PRO A 78 16.18 2.17 16.79
C PRO A 78 16.07 3.68 16.60
N VAL A 79 16.17 4.43 17.70
CA VAL A 79 16.12 5.91 17.90
C VAL A 79 16.86 6.78 16.84
N LYS A 80 17.58 6.19 15.89
CA LYS A 80 18.46 6.86 14.92
C LYS A 80 18.02 6.83 13.46
N GLU A 81 17.00 6.04 13.06
CA GLU A 81 16.54 5.98 11.66
C GLU A 81 15.05 6.29 11.50
N PRO A 82 14.60 6.88 10.36
CA PRO A 82 13.18 6.98 10.04
C PRO A 82 12.55 5.58 10.02
N ILE A 83 11.32 5.45 10.52
CA ILE A 83 10.57 4.19 10.49
C ILE A 83 10.45 3.69 9.05
N ARG A 84 11.16 2.60 8.72
CA ARG A 84 11.13 1.94 7.40
C ARG A 84 10.17 0.76 7.34
N VAL A 85 9.87 0.18 8.51
CA VAL A 85 8.97 -0.94 8.69
C VAL A 85 7.85 -0.49 9.61
N ALA A 86 6.67 -0.26 9.02
CA ALA A 86 5.52 0.31 9.72
C ALA A 86 4.29 -0.62 9.73
N TYR A 87 4.37 -1.79 9.10
CA TYR A 87 3.20 -2.66 8.85
C TYR A 87 2.58 -3.27 10.11
N ASP A 88 3.24 -3.21 11.28
CA ASP A 88 2.75 -3.77 12.54
C ASP A 88 2.83 -2.79 13.72
N LEU A 89 2.84 -1.48 13.43
CA LEU A 89 2.66 -0.42 14.42
C LEU A 89 1.19 -0.30 14.87
N ALA A 90 0.26 -0.81 14.06
CA ALA A 90 -1.16 -0.89 14.35
C ALA A 90 -1.70 -2.27 13.96
N TYR A 91 -2.81 -2.69 14.56
CA TYR A 91 -3.58 -3.81 14.05
C TYR A 91 -4.40 -3.35 12.85
N HIS A 92 -3.84 -3.53 11.66
CA HIS A 92 -4.56 -3.24 10.43
C HIS A 92 -5.71 -4.22 10.22
N VAL A 93 -6.83 -3.70 9.74
CA VAL A 93 -8.10 -4.43 9.62
C VAL A 93 -8.44 -4.76 8.17
N ALA A 94 -9.24 -5.81 7.99
CA ALA A 94 -10.09 -6.01 6.82
C ALA A 94 -11.54 -5.98 7.27
N VAL A 95 -12.43 -5.44 6.45
CA VAL A 95 -13.88 -5.38 6.71
C VAL A 95 -14.60 -6.02 5.53
N ALA A 96 -15.36 -7.07 5.78
CA ALA A 96 -16.14 -7.75 4.75
C ALA A 96 -17.27 -8.54 5.38
N ASP A 97 -18.38 -8.70 4.66
CA ASP A 97 -19.52 -9.54 5.08
C ASP A 97 -20.02 -9.19 6.50
N GLY A 98 -20.14 -7.88 6.79
CA GLY A 98 -20.59 -7.38 8.09
C GLY A 98 -19.64 -7.71 9.27
N SER A 99 -18.37 -8.00 8.99
CA SER A 99 -17.36 -8.39 9.97
C SER A 99 -16.10 -7.56 9.88
N VAL A 100 -15.42 -7.34 11.01
CA VAL A 100 -14.09 -6.71 11.08
C VAL A 100 -13.07 -7.76 11.52
N TYR A 101 -12.04 -7.96 10.71
CA TYR A 101 -10.98 -8.93 10.95
C TYR A 101 -9.64 -8.24 11.20
N PHE A 102 -8.88 -8.72 12.18
CA PHE A 102 -7.48 -8.28 12.36
C PHE A 102 -6.61 -9.37 12.97
N GLY A 103 -5.32 -9.30 12.66
CA GLY A 103 -4.29 -10.14 13.28
C GLY A 103 -3.64 -9.46 14.47
N SER A 104 -3.33 -10.23 15.51
CA SER A 104 -2.60 -9.76 16.69
C SER A 104 -1.14 -10.21 16.64
N SER A 105 -0.22 -9.23 16.61
CA SER A 105 1.21 -9.45 16.72
C SER A 105 1.69 -9.70 18.16
N ALA A 106 0.83 -9.43 19.15
CA ALA A 106 1.12 -9.65 20.57
C ALA A 106 0.56 -10.98 21.10
N GLU A 107 -0.57 -11.43 20.57
CA GLU A 107 -1.34 -12.55 21.15
C GLU A 107 -1.39 -13.80 20.27
N ASP A 108 -0.77 -13.77 19.09
CA ASP A 108 -0.71 -14.91 18.15
C ASP A 108 -2.12 -15.39 17.76
N LYS A 109 -3.00 -14.42 17.47
CA LYS A 109 -4.42 -14.64 17.16
C LYS A 109 -4.87 -13.89 15.92
N VAL A 110 -5.96 -14.37 15.34
CA VAL A 110 -6.85 -13.64 14.44
C VAL A 110 -8.17 -13.41 15.16
N TYR A 111 -8.70 -12.19 15.08
CA TYR A 111 -10.01 -11.84 15.62
C TYR A 111 -11.00 -11.59 14.48
N CYS A 112 -12.26 -11.92 14.75
CA CYS A 112 -13.41 -11.46 13.98
C CYS A 112 -14.40 -10.79 14.93
N LEU A 113 -14.75 -9.55 14.60
CA LEU A 113 -15.76 -8.77 15.31
C LEU A 113 -16.98 -8.59 14.41
N ASP A 114 -18.14 -8.46 15.02
CA ASP A 114 -19.33 -7.96 14.37
C ASP A 114 -19.16 -6.47 14.03
N ALA A 115 -19.30 -6.10 12.75
CA ALA A 115 -19.04 -4.72 12.32
C ALA A 115 -20.06 -3.70 12.87
N ALA A 116 -21.27 -4.14 13.23
CA ALA A 116 -22.32 -3.25 13.74
C ALA A 116 -22.18 -2.98 15.25
N THR A 117 -21.62 -3.91 16.01
CA THR A 117 -21.61 -3.87 17.49
C THR A 117 -20.21 -3.88 18.10
N GLY A 118 -19.19 -4.30 17.36
CA GLY A 118 -17.83 -4.51 17.88
C GLY A 118 -17.68 -5.76 18.75
N ALA A 119 -18.73 -6.57 18.88
CA ALA A 119 -18.71 -7.81 19.66
C ALA A 119 -17.81 -8.86 18.99
N VAL A 120 -16.99 -9.56 19.77
CA VAL A 120 -16.17 -10.67 19.27
C VAL A 120 -17.09 -11.80 18.83
N ARG A 121 -17.05 -12.14 17.53
CA ARG A 121 -17.73 -13.32 16.98
C ARG A 121 -16.89 -14.57 17.23
N TRP A 122 -15.59 -14.48 16.94
CA TRP A 122 -14.63 -15.54 17.21
C TRP A 122 -13.20 -14.98 17.31
N ALA A 123 -12.32 -15.78 17.91
CA ALA A 123 -10.87 -15.59 17.86
C ALA A 123 -10.19 -16.95 17.65
N ALA A 124 -9.19 -17.00 16.76
CA ALA A 124 -8.48 -18.21 16.40
C ALA A 124 -6.97 -18.03 16.60
N PHE A 125 -6.31 -19.03 17.19
CA PHE A 125 -4.87 -18.99 17.42
C PHE A 125 -4.07 -19.43 16.19
N THR A 126 -2.93 -18.77 15.99
CA THR A 126 -1.82 -19.22 15.14
C THR A 126 -0.66 -19.64 16.04
N GLY A 127 0.41 -20.23 15.46
CA GLY A 127 1.59 -20.63 16.22
C GLY A 127 2.56 -19.48 16.53
N GLY A 128 2.21 -18.25 16.15
CA GLY A 128 3.05 -17.07 16.28
C GLY A 128 2.35 -15.80 15.76
N PRO A 129 3.02 -14.64 15.82
CA PRO A 129 2.43 -13.34 15.51
C PRO A 129 1.74 -13.29 14.15
N VAL A 130 0.55 -12.68 14.08
CA VAL A 130 -0.09 -12.25 12.82
C VAL A 130 0.09 -10.75 12.70
N ARG A 131 0.92 -10.32 11.75
CA ARG A 131 1.44 -8.93 11.71
C ARG A 131 0.75 -8.01 10.71
N LEU A 132 0.20 -8.56 9.64
CA LEU A 132 -0.44 -7.78 8.59
C LEU A 132 -1.96 -8.01 8.62
N ALA A 133 -2.70 -7.08 8.00
CA ALA A 133 -4.14 -7.23 7.86
C ALA A 133 -4.48 -8.57 7.19
N PRO A 134 -5.54 -9.26 7.65
CA PRO A 134 -6.08 -10.38 6.92
C PRO A 134 -6.55 -9.99 5.51
N THR A 135 -6.62 -10.98 4.62
CA THR A 135 -7.37 -10.87 3.36
C THR A 135 -8.63 -11.71 3.45
N VAL A 136 -9.77 -11.20 3.03
CA VAL A 136 -11.05 -11.90 2.96
C VAL A 136 -11.40 -12.17 1.51
N TRP A 137 -11.72 -13.42 1.19
CA TRP A 137 -12.18 -13.78 -0.16
C TRP A 137 -13.15 -14.94 -0.06
N GLN A 138 -14.38 -14.73 -0.59
CA GLN A 138 -15.47 -15.71 -0.58
C GLN A 138 -15.77 -16.27 0.82
N GLY A 139 -15.88 -15.40 1.83
CA GLY A 139 -16.17 -15.79 3.22
C GLY A 139 -15.03 -16.48 3.95
N ASN A 140 -13.84 -16.60 3.34
CA ASN A 140 -12.64 -17.15 3.98
C ASN A 140 -11.64 -16.05 4.32
N VAL A 141 -10.93 -16.21 5.43
CA VAL A 141 -9.95 -15.26 5.97
C VAL A 141 -8.55 -15.84 5.87
N TYR A 142 -7.66 -15.14 5.18
CA TYR A 142 -6.28 -15.56 4.91
C TYR A 142 -5.30 -14.73 5.72
N VAL A 143 -4.41 -15.38 6.45
CA VAL A 143 -3.38 -14.72 7.26
C VAL A 143 -2.03 -15.43 7.15
N GLY A 144 -0.95 -14.64 7.19
CA GLY A 144 0.41 -15.13 7.37
C GLY A 144 0.86 -14.94 8.81
N SER A 145 1.61 -15.91 9.33
CA SER A 145 2.14 -15.88 10.69
C SER A 145 3.67 -15.97 10.73
N ASP A 146 4.26 -15.38 11.77
CA ASP A 146 5.68 -15.52 12.09
C ASP A 146 6.08 -16.98 12.43
N ASP A 147 5.11 -17.89 12.60
CA ASP A 147 5.34 -19.33 12.72
C ASP A 147 5.71 -20.03 11.39
N GLY A 148 5.79 -19.26 10.29
CA GLY A 148 6.16 -19.75 8.96
C GLY A 148 5.02 -20.41 8.19
N HIS A 149 3.78 -20.25 8.64
CA HIS A 149 2.60 -20.78 7.97
C HIS A 149 1.65 -19.69 7.48
N VAL A 150 0.87 -20.08 6.47
CA VAL A 150 -0.34 -19.41 6.05
C VAL A 150 -1.54 -20.22 6.51
N TYR A 151 -2.56 -19.51 6.98
CA TYR A 151 -3.82 -20.07 7.43
C TYR A 151 -4.95 -19.53 6.55
N CYS A 152 -5.87 -20.41 6.17
CA CYS A 152 -7.20 -20.05 5.70
C CYS A 152 -8.21 -20.46 6.76
N LEU A 153 -8.91 -19.48 7.30
CA LEU A 153 -9.93 -19.64 8.32
C LEU A 153 -11.30 -19.43 7.69
N SER A 154 -12.32 -20.11 8.20
CA SER A 154 -13.70 -19.76 7.89
C SER A 154 -14.04 -18.42 8.52
N GLY A 155 -14.61 -17.50 7.74
CA GLY A 155 -15.08 -16.20 8.24
C GLY A 155 -16.23 -16.32 9.23
N THR A 156 -16.98 -17.43 9.22
CA THR A 156 -18.15 -17.61 10.10
C THR A 156 -17.78 -18.01 11.52
N ASP A 157 -16.80 -18.90 11.69
CA ASP A 157 -16.49 -19.51 13.00
C ASP A 157 -14.99 -19.53 13.36
N GLY A 158 -14.13 -19.03 12.48
CA GLY A 158 -12.68 -18.99 12.69
C GLY A 158 -11.99 -20.35 12.57
N ARG A 159 -12.69 -21.43 12.18
CA ARG A 159 -12.08 -22.75 12.02
C ARG A 159 -11.08 -22.75 10.89
N VAL A 160 -9.91 -23.36 11.12
CA VAL A 160 -8.90 -23.58 10.08
C VAL A 160 -9.46 -24.52 9.02
N LEU A 161 -9.64 -24.01 7.80
CA LEU A 161 -10.02 -24.78 6.62
C LEU A 161 -8.82 -25.49 6.00
N TRP A 162 -7.70 -24.77 5.91
CA TRP A 162 -6.41 -25.33 5.56
C TRP A 162 -5.26 -24.52 6.17
N LYS A 163 -4.10 -25.17 6.30
CA LYS A 163 -2.84 -24.57 6.77
C LYS A 163 -1.71 -25.02 5.84
N PHE A 164 -0.88 -24.08 5.40
CA PHE A 164 0.25 -24.35 4.52
C PHE A 164 1.55 -23.88 5.17
N ARG A 165 2.60 -24.71 5.14
CA ARG A 165 3.93 -24.35 5.63
C ARG A 165 4.73 -23.73 4.48
N GLY A 166 5.04 -22.44 4.59
CA GLY A 166 5.91 -21.77 3.61
C GLY A 166 7.41 -22.06 3.81
N ALA A 167 7.78 -22.47 5.02
CA ALA A 167 9.15 -22.83 5.39
C ALA A 167 9.57 -24.22 4.85
N PRO A 168 10.84 -24.41 4.44
CA PRO A 168 11.34 -25.68 3.95
C PRO A 168 11.41 -26.77 5.04
N ASN A 169 11.46 -26.37 6.32
CA ASN A 169 11.43 -27.25 7.48
C ASN A 169 10.87 -26.49 8.70
N ASP A 170 10.88 -27.12 9.88
CA ASP A 170 10.37 -26.58 11.14
C ASP A 170 11.42 -25.85 11.99
N ARG A 171 12.56 -25.46 11.41
CA ARG A 171 13.60 -24.76 12.15
C ARG A 171 13.08 -23.43 12.69
N GLN A 172 13.28 -23.26 13.99
CA GLN A 172 12.91 -22.06 14.72
C GLN A 172 14.16 -21.35 15.24
N ALA A 173 14.02 -20.04 15.48
CA ALA A 173 15.02 -19.22 16.13
C ALA A 173 14.35 -18.26 17.11
N MET A 174 15.12 -17.81 18.10
CA MET A 174 14.74 -16.69 18.94
C MET A 174 14.75 -15.42 18.09
N GLY A 175 13.58 -14.80 17.93
CA GLY A 175 13.41 -13.53 17.23
C GLY A 175 12.29 -12.73 17.89
N ASN A 176 12.48 -11.42 18.05
CA ASN A 176 11.47 -10.52 18.62
C ASN A 176 10.98 -10.95 20.02
N GLY A 177 11.88 -11.55 20.79
CA GLY A 177 11.62 -12.04 22.15
C GLY A 177 10.72 -13.28 22.22
N ARG A 178 10.65 -14.10 21.16
CA ARG A 178 9.88 -15.35 21.10
C ARG A 178 10.53 -16.37 20.16
N MET A 179 10.10 -17.63 20.25
CA MET A 179 10.40 -18.63 19.22
C MET A 179 9.56 -18.37 17.99
N MET A 180 10.20 -18.29 16.82
CA MET A 180 9.54 -18.07 15.54
C MET A 180 10.22 -18.88 14.44
N SER A 181 9.54 -19.09 13.31
CA SER A 181 10.18 -19.71 12.15
C SER A 181 11.34 -18.84 11.68
N VAL A 182 12.41 -19.48 11.19
CA VAL A 182 13.46 -18.77 10.45
C VAL A 182 12.91 -18.19 9.14
N TRP A 183 11.79 -18.72 8.64
CA TRP A 183 11.06 -18.23 7.47
C TRP A 183 9.66 -17.73 7.83
N PRO A 184 9.55 -16.62 8.59
CA PRO A 184 8.25 -16.08 8.94
C PRO A 184 7.50 -15.59 7.69
N VAL A 185 6.17 -15.58 7.74
CA VAL A 185 5.34 -14.98 6.68
C VAL A 185 5.02 -13.53 7.06
N ARG A 186 5.86 -12.60 6.61
CA ARG A 186 5.75 -11.15 6.90
C ARG A 186 5.25 -10.33 5.73
N THR A 187 4.60 -10.99 4.78
CA THR A 187 3.99 -10.34 3.62
C THR A 187 2.46 -10.25 3.70
N GLY A 188 1.88 -10.89 4.72
CA GLY A 188 0.47 -11.25 4.72
C GLY A 188 0.17 -12.22 3.57
N VAL A 189 -1.12 -12.31 3.21
CA VAL A 189 -1.58 -13.09 2.07
C VAL A 189 -2.36 -12.17 1.15
N LEU A 190 -2.08 -12.19 -0.15
CA LEU A 190 -2.85 -11.48 -1.16
C LEU A 190 -3.64 -12.50 -1.99
N VAL A 191 -4.95 -12.31 -2.13
CA VAL A 191 -5.77 -13.18 -2.98
C VAL A 191 -6.12 -12.44 -4.27
N ALA A 192 -5.73 -12.99 -5.41
CA ALA A 192 -6.06 -12.48 -6.75
C ALA A 192 -6.54 -13.63 -7.62
N ASN A 193 -7.71 -13.46 -8.27
CA ASN A 193 -8.27 -14.47 -9.19
C ASN A 193 -8.37 -15.88 -8.59
N GLY A 194 -8.72 -16.00 -7.30
CA GLY A 194 -8.80 -17.27 -6.59
C GLY A 194 -7.45 -17.91 -6.23
N VAL A 195 -6.36 -17.16 -6.36
CA VAL A 195 -5.00 -17.59 -6.02
C VAL A 195 -4.46 -16.78 -4.85
N ALA A 196 -4.06 -17.46 -3.79
CA ALA A 196 -3.45 -16.88 -2.59
C ALA A 196 -1.92 -16.81 -2.75
N HIS A 197 -1.38 -15.60 -2.69
CA HIS A 197 0.03 -15.30 -2.82
C HIS A 197 0.61 -14.84 -1.49
N PHE A 198 1.81 -15.30 -1.17
CA PHE A 198 2.55 -14.89 0.02
C PHE A 198 4.05 -15.18 -0.17
N ALA A 199 4.89 -14.65 0.72
CA ALA A 199 6.28 -15.06 0.81
C ALA A 199 6.67 -15.46 2.24
N ALA A 200 7.43 -16.54 2.35
CA ALA A 200 8.06 -17.01 3.57
C ALA A 200 9.57 -16.82 3.49
N GLY A 201 10.17 -16.30 4.56
CA GLY A 201 11.59 -15.98 4.59
C GLY A 201 11.83 -14.48 4.74
N LEU A 202 12.87 -14.13 5.49
CA LEU A 202 13.30 -12.74 5.65
C LEU A 202 14.78 -12.58 5.32
N PHE A 203 15.59 -13.60 5.63
CA PHE A 203 17.03 -13.60 5.43
C PHE A 203 17.38 -14.35 4.14
N PRO A 204 17.84 -13.67 3.07
CA PRO A 204 18.09 -14.32 1.79
C PRO A 204 19.06 -15.51 1.87
N THR A 205 20.02 -15.46 2.80
CA THR A 205 20.99 -16.55 3.07
C THR A 205 20.35 -17.83 3.60
N GLU A 206 19.17 -17.73 4.21
CA GLU A 206 18.38 -18.88 4.67
C GLU A 206 17.44 -19.40 3.56
N GLY A 207 17.36 -18.70 2.43
CA GLY A 207 16.36 -18.96 1.40
C GLY A 207 15.10 -18.12 1.61
N VAL A 208 14.46 -17.79 0.49
CA VAL A 208 13.21 -17.03 0.43
C VAL A 208 12.30 -17.71 -0.58
N PHE A 209 11.05 -17.90 -0.19
CA PHE A 209 10.08 -18.69 -0.92
C PHE A 209 8.83 -17.85 -1.19
N VAL A 210 8.57 -17.53 -2.45
CA VAL A 210 7.35 -16.85 -2.89
C VAL A 210 6.42 -17.91 -3.47
N TYR A 211 5.16 -17.92 -3.06
CA TYR A 211 4.20 -18.96 -3.43
C TYR A 211 2.96 -18.38 -4.07
N ALA A 212 2.33 -19.21 -4.91
CA ALA A 212 0.91 -19.16 -5.20
C ALA A 212 0.24 -20.47 -4.80
N LEU A 213 -0.86 -20.36 -4.10
CA LEU A 213 -1.72 -21.48 -3.71
C LEU A 213 -3.12 -21.28 -4.31
N ASP A 214 -3.81 -22.37 -4.64
CA ASP A 214 -5.26 -22.32 -4.83
C ASP A 214 -5.89 -21.84 -3.52
N ALA A 215 -6.59 -20.71 -3.53
CA ALA A 215 -7.05 -20.06 -2.31
C ALA A 215 -8.06 -20.94 -1.54
N ARG A 216 -8.84 -21.77 -2.24
CA ARG A 216 -9.86 -22.62 -1.61
C ARG A 216 -9.26 -23.85 -0.94
N THR A 217 -8.24 -24.44 -1.53
CA THR A 217 -7.69 -25.75 -1.10
C THR A 217 -6.34 -25.66 -0.41
N GLY A 218 -5.61 -24.56 -0.57
CA GLY A 218 -4.24 -24.40 -0.08
C GLY A 218 -3.21 -25.20 -0.88
N LYS A 219 -3.60 -25.80 -2.02
CA LYS A 219 -2.68 -26.56 -2.88
C LYS A 219 -1.72 -25.60 -3.60
N GLU A 220 -0.43 -25.91 -3.55
CA GLU A 220 0.60 -25.17 -4.30
C GLU A 220 0.33 -25.23 -5.80
N LEU A 221 0.33 -24.04 -6.43
CA LEU A 221 0.24 -23.87 -7.88
C LEU A 221 1.62 -23.60 -8.47
N TRP A 222 2.39 -22.71 -7.83
CA TRP A 222 3.79 -22.46 -8.16
C TRP A 222 4.56 -21.95 -6.95
N ARG A 223 5.88 -22.08 -7.04
CA ARG A 223 6.84 -21.52 -6.08
C ARG A 223 8.05 -20.93 -6.79
N ASN A 224 8.52 -19.79 -6.28
CA ASN A 224 9.84 -19.26 -6.56
C ASN A 224 10.70 -19.36 -5.30
N ASP A 225 11.74 -20.17 -5.36
CA ASP A 225 12.71 -20.41 -4.28
C ASP A 225 14.14 -19.98 -4.64
N THR A 226 14.32 -19.31 -5.77
CA THR A 226 15.63 -18.86 -6.29
C THR A 226 15.90 -17.39 -6.01
N SER A 227 14.87 -16.57 -5.76
CA SER A 227 15.02 -15.11 -5.63
C SER A 227 15.72 -14.65 -4.35
N GLY A 228 15.98 -15.56 -3.41
CA GLY A 228 16.84 -15.33 -2.25
C GLY A 228 18.34 -15.40 -2.54
N GLN A 229 18.76 -15.95 -3.69
CA GLN A 229 20.16 -16.28 -3.99
C GLN A 229 20.63 -15.70 -5.33
N ILE A 230 20.52 -14.39 -5.47
CA ILE A 230 20.98 -13.62 -6.64
C ILE A 230 22.44 -13.20 -6.42
N TYR A 231 23.34 -13.66 -7.29
CA TYR A 231 24.74 -13.22 -7.29
C TYR A 231 24.86 -11.80 -7.82
N ARG A 232 25.55 -10.91 -7.09
CA ARG A 232 25.76 -9.52 -7.50
C ARG A 232 26.96 -8.86 -6.84
N LYS A 233 27.34 -7.71 -7.40
CA LYS A 233 28.23 -6.77 -6.73
C LYS A 233 27.54 -6.17 -5.51
N MET A 234 28.24 -6.19 -4.39
CA MET A 234 27.76 -5.64 -3.14
C MET A 234 28.03 -4.13 -3.10
N PRO A 235 27.32 -3.38 -2.25
CA PRO A 235 27.52 -1.94 -2.11
C PRO A 235 28.95 -1.56 -1.66
N HIS A 236 29.76 -2.50 -1.17
CA HIS A 236 31.15 -2.27 -0.78
C HIS A 236 32.10 -2.47 -1.98
N PRO A 237 33.05 -1.54 -2.23
CA PRO A 237 33.97 -1.66 -3.36
C PRO A 237 34.70 -3.01 -3.40
N GLY A 238 34.63 -3.69 -4.54
CA GLY A 238 35.30 -4.99 -4.76
C GLY A 238 34.63 -6.19 -4.11
N ALA A 239 33.52 -6.01 -3.38
CA ALA A 239 32.80 -7.12 -2.76
C ALA A 239 31.74 -7.69 -3.72
N GLU A 240 31.68 -9.01 -3.83
CA GLU A 240 30.68 -9.76 -4.60
C GLU A 240 30.14 -10.90 -3.75
N GLY A 241 28.89 -11.28 -3.97
CA GLY A 241 28.29 -12.39 -3.22
C GLY A 241 26.83 -12.64 -3.55
N PHE A 242 26.25 -13.61 -2.85
CA PHE A 242 24.82 -13.91 -2.94
C PHE A 242 24.01 -13.02 -2.00
N SER A 243 22.90 -12.50 -2.52
CA SER A 243 21.89 -11.78 -1.77
C SER A 243 20.57 -11.90 -2.53
N GLY A 244 19.44 -11.45 -1.98
CA GLY A 244 18.17 -11.65 -2.68
C GLY A 244 17.07 -10.77 -2.16
N VAL A 245 15.87 -11.08 -2.61
CA VAL A 245 14.62 -10.50 -2.12
C VAL A 245 14.51 -10.82 -0.62
N SER A 246 14.15 -9.83 0.19
CA SER A 246 13.96 -9.97 1.65
C SER A 246 12.54 -9.52 1.96
N PRO A 247 11.54 -10.41 1.78
CA PRO A 247 10.15 -9.99 1.64
C PRO A 247 9.53 -9.61 2.99
N GLN A 248 8.98 -8.40 3.07
CA GLN A 248 8.31 -7.88 4.26
C GLN A 248 7.47 -6.64 3.90
N GLY A 249 6.21 -6.62 4.36
CA GLY A 249 5.22 -5.62 3.96
C GLY A 249 4.10 -6.23 3.10
N ALA A 250 2.96 -5.56 3.03
CA ALA A 250 1.76 -6.09 2.37
C ALA A 250 2.03 -6.30 0.87
N LEU A 251 1.82 -7.51 0.35
CA LEU A 251 1.92 -7.76 -1.09
C LEU A 251 0.95 -6.87 -1.87
N LEU A 252 1.27 -6.59 -3.13
CA LEU A 252 0.42 -5.86 -4.07
C LEU A 252 0.39 -6.60 -5.40
N ALA A 253 -0.63 -6.36 -6.21
CA ALA A 253 -0.70 -6.93 -7.54
C ALA A 253 -1.33 -5.96 -8.55
N SER A 254 -0.78 -5.94 -9.77
CA SER A 254 -1.51 -5.50 -10.96
C SER A 254 -2.23 -6.71 -11.58
N SER A 255 -2.77 -6.57 -12.79
CA SER A 255 -3.39 -7.69 -13.50
C SER A 255 -2.42 -8.81 -13.88
N SER A 256 -1.12 -8.52 -13.95
CA SER A 256 -0.09 -9.46 -14.42
C SER A 256 1.16 -9.55 -13.54
N VAL A 257 1.34 -8.64 -12.59
CA VAL A 257 2.57 -8.56 -11.77
C VAL A 257 2.22 -8.66 -10.29
N LEU A 258 2.95 -9.51 -9.57
CA LEU A 258 3.00 -9.55 -8.11
C LEU A 258 4.17 -8.69 -7.61
N TYR A 259 3.87 -7.79 -6.68
CA TYR A 259 4.86 -6.92 -6.05
C TYR A 259 5.09 -7.34 -4.61
N VAL A 260 6.36 -7.52 -4.28
CA VAL A 260 6.82 -8.00 -2.97
C VAL A 260 7.67 -6.91 -2.34
N PRO A 261 7.12 -6.09 -1.42
CA PRO A 261 7.91 -5.14 -0.65
C PRO A 261 9.05 -5.83 0.11
N THR A 262 10.20 -5.15 0.25
CA THR A 262 11.40 -5.75 0.86
C THR A 262 11.96 -4.95 2.04
N GLY A 263 11.15 -4.04 2.61
CA GLY A 263 11.53 -3.17 3.72
C GLY A 263 12.58 -2.14 3.34
N ARG A 264 13.87 -2.44 3.51
CA ARG A 264 14.95 -1.44 3.24
C ARG A 264 15.20 -1.18 1.76
N ASN A 265 14.80 -2.11 0.90
CA ASN A 265 15.04 -2.06 -0.54
C ASN A 265 13.73 -1.92 -1.33
N VAL A 266 13.85 -1.64 -2.62
CA VAL A 266 12.71 -1.55 -3.53
C VAL A 266 11.87 -2.84 -3.53
N PRO A 267 10.56 -2.76 -3.82
CA PRO A 267 9.77 -3.96 -4.07
C PRO A 267 10.35 -4.79 -5.22
N ALA A 268 10.34 -6.11 -5.08
CA ALA A 268 10.60 -7.02 -6.17
C ALA A 268 9.31 -7.24 -6.98
N ALA A 269 9.45 -7.42 -8.29
CA ALA A 269 8.36 -7.69 -9.21
C ALA A 269 8.46 -9.12 -9.76
N PHE A 270 7.36 -9.87 -9.71
CA PHE A 270 7.24 -11.22 -10.20
C PHE A 270 6.06 -11.32 -11.16
N GLU A 271 6.13 -12.19 -12.15
CA GLU A 271 4.96 -12.52 -12.96
C GLU A 271 3.93 -13.24 -12.08
N LEU A 272 2.71 -12.71 -12.02
CA LEU A 272 1.67 -13.18 -11.11
C LEU A 272 1.28 -14.65 -11.39
N GLN A 273 1.37 -15.08 -12.64
CA GLN A 273 0.90 -16.39 -13.10
C GLN A 273 1.93 -17.51 -12.90
N THR A 274 3.22 -17.18 -12.98
CA THR A 274 4.31 -18.19 -12.98
C THR A 274 5.25 -18.06 -11.78
N GLY A 275 5.24 -16.92 -11.09
CA GLY A 275 6.22 -16.60 -10.06
C GLY A 275 7.61 -16.29 -10.60
N GLN A 276 7.79 -16.11 -11.92
CA GLN A 276 9.09 -15.73 -12.47
C GLN A 276 9.48 -14.33 -12.00
N LEU A 277 10.71 -14.15 -11.51
CA LEU A 277 11.23 -12.84 -11.15
C LEU A 277 11.37 -11.97 -12.41
N ILE A 278 10.64 -10.86 -12.45
CA ILE A 278 10.74 -9.85 -13.51
C ILE A 278 11.90 -8.91 -13.20
N GLN A 279 11.94 -8.39 -11.96
CA GLN A 279 12.88 -7.34 -11.60
C GLN A 279 13.12 -7.27 -10.08
N TYR A 280 14.39 -7.10 -9.71
CA TYR A 280 14.79 -6.69 -8.37
C TYR A 280 16.14 -5.96 -8.38
N ARG A 281 16.13 -4.63 -8.22
CA ARG A 281 17.33 -3.77 -8.27
C ARG A 281 17.53 -2.99 -6.96
N PRO A 282 18.08 -3.61 -5.91
CA PRO A 282 18.48 -2.89 -4.71
C PRO A 282 19.84 -2.21 -4.94
N ASP A 283 19.84 -0.97 -5.42
CA ASP A 283 21.04 -0.14 -5.49
C ASP A 283 20.97 1.00 -4.45
N ARG A 284 22.12 1.64 -4.18
CA ARG A 284 22.26 2.69 -3.15
C ARG A 284 21.42 3.95 -3.41
N THR A 285 20.90 4.12 -4.62
CA THR A 285 20.14 5.32 -5.01
C THR A 285 18.64 5.17 -4.81
N ARG A 286 18.18 3.94 -4.54
CA ARG A 286 16.76 3.61 -4.44
C ARG A 286 16.32 3.46 -2.98
N VAL A 287 15.14 3.98 -2.67
CA VAL A 287 14.59 3.95 -1.32
C VAL A 287 13.46 2.91 -1.24
N GLY A 288 13.64 1.92 -0.37
CA GLY A 288 12.61 0.94 -0.05
C GLY A 288 11.67 1.36 1.07
N GLY A 289 10.58 0.61 1.22
CA GLY A 289 9.75 0.66 2.42
C GLY A 289 8.90 -0.60 2.52
N THR A 290 8.18 -0.73 3.63
CA THR A 290 7.08 -1.71 3.71
C THR A 290 5.76 -1.17 3.20
N TYR A 291 5.65 0.15 3.06
CA TYR A 291 4.54 0.80 2.38
C TYR A 291 4.81 0.81 0.87
N ALA A 292 3.80 0.39 0.12
CA ALA A 292 3.74 0.59 -1.32
C ALA A 292 2.30 0.78 -1.78
N LEU A 293 2.15 1.31 -2.99
CA LEU A 293 0.91 1.50 -3.73
C LEU A 293 1.18 1.14 -5.20
N VAL A 294 0.20 0.52 -5.87
CA VAL A 294 0.23 0.26 -7.31
C VAL A 294 -0.81 1.11 -8.01
N TRP A 295 -0.43 1.71 -9.13
CA TRP A 295 -1.36 2.34 -10.07
C TRP A 295 -0.95 1.94 -11.48
N ASP A 296 -1.82 1.21 -12.17
CA ASP A 296 -1.48 0.46 -13.39
C ASP A 296 -0.29 -0.49 -13.14
N ASP A 297 0.80 -0.36 -13.90
CA ASP A 297 2.05 -1.10 -13.71
C ASP A 297 3.16 -0.22 -13.08
N LYS A 298 2.77 0.86 -12.38
CA LYS A 298 3.70 1.75 -11.65
C LYS A 298 3.60 1.49 -10.16
N VAL A 299 4.75 1.42 -9.50
CA VAL A 299 4.84 1.16 -8.07
C VAL A 299 5.35 2.41 -7.36
N PHE A 300 4.69 2.79 -6.27
CA PHE A 300 5.08 3.89 -5.41
C PHE A 300 5.47 3.30 -4.06
N SER A 301 6.70 3.51 -3.58
CA SER A 301 7.21 2.86 -2.38
C SER A 301 8.22 3.73 -1.66
N GLY A 302 8.25 3.65 -0.33
CA GLY A 302 9.23 4.36 0.51
C GLY A 302 8.74 4.54 1.96
N PRO A 303 9.58 5.05 2.87
CA PRO A 303 9.29 5.14 4.30
C PRO A 303 8.78 6.54 4.73
N ALA A 304 9.33 7.60 4.14
CA ALA A 304 9.00 9.02 4.36
C ALA A 304 9.60 9.86 3.20
N GLY A 305 9.23 9.48 1.99
CA GLY A 305 9.88 9.85 0.74
C GLY A 305 9.65 8.74 -0.28
N LEU A 306 8.47 8.75 -0.90
CA LEU A 306 8.07 7.72 -1.85
C LEU A 306 8.80 7.95 -3.17
N ALA A 307 9.38 6.91 -3.74
CA ALA A 307 9.81 6.89 -5.12
C ALA A 307 8.79 6.13 -5.97
N ALA A 308 8.63 6.56 -7.21
CA ALA A 308 7.79 5.90 -8.20
C ALA A 308 8.65 5.23 -9.26
N TYR A 309 8.33 3.98 -9.53
CA TYR A 309 9.12 3.05 -10.33
C TYR A 309 8.27 2.47 -11.45
N ASP A 310 8.87 2.31 -12.63
CA ASP A 310 8.36 1.37 -13.61
C ASP A 310 8.60 -0.05 -13.11
N SER A 311 7.55 -0.86 -13.05
CA SER A 311 7.64 -2.21 -12.48
C SER A 311 8.53 -3.18 -13.25
N ARG A 312 8.70 -2.96 -14.56
CA ARG A 312 9.42 -3.87 -15.44
C ARG A 312 10.86 -3.42 -15.61
N SER A 313 11.08 -2.17 -16.00
CA SER A 313 12.42 -1.61 -16.16
C SER A 313 13.09 -1.32 -14.81
N GLY A 314 12.30 -1.13 -13.76
CA GLY A 314 12.74 -0.69 -12.44
C GLY A 314 13.12 0.79 -12.41
N ASP A 315 12.96 1.57 -13.47
CA ASP A 315 13.49 2.93 -13.48
C ASP A 315 12.65 3.86 -12.60
N ILE A 316 13.34 4.72 -11.85
CA ILE A 316 12.68 5.77 -11.06
C ILE A 316 12.33 6.89 -12.04
N PHE A 317 11.06 7.29 -12.06
CA PHE A 317 10.60 8.42 -12.87
C PHE A 317 10.08 9.59 -12.03
N ALA A 318 9.80 9.37 -10.73
CA ALA A 318 9.37 10.43 -9.82
C ALA A 318 9.70 10.12 -8.35
N ALA A 319 9.72 11.17 -7.53
CA ALA A 319 9.82 11.07 -6.08
C ALA A 319 8.86 12.08 -5.43
N PHE A 320 8.31 11.70 -4.28
CA PHE A 320 7.29 12.43 -3.55
C PHE A 320 7.72 12.56 -2.08
N PRO A 321 7.77 13.78 -1.52
CA PRO A 321 8.12 14.00 -0.12
C PRO A 321 6.93 13.65 0.79
N SER A 322 6.56 12.37 0.81
CA SER A 322 5.33 11.88 1.43
C SER A 322 5.57 10.51 2.07
N ARG A 323 4.79 10.18 3.10
CA ARG A 323 4.75 8.86 3.73
C ARG A 323 3.68 7.97 3.13
N GLN A 324 2.61 8.56 2.61
CA GLN A 324 1.50 7.86 2.00
C GLN A 324 0.88 8.69 0.88
N LEU A 325 0.57 8.02 -0.22
CA LEU A 325 -0.07 8.59 -1.38
C LEU A 325 -1.46 7.95 -1.55
N LEU A 326 -2.47 8.76 -1.84
CA LEU A 326 -3.72 8.28 -2.44
C LEU A 326 -3.81 8.85 -3.85
N LEU A 327 -4.23 8.01 -4.78
CA LEU A 327 -4.36 8.37 -6.19
C LEU A 327 -5.80 8.12 -6.64
N THR A 328 -6.36 9.08 -7.36
CA THR A 328 -7.56 8.95 -8.19
C THR A 328 -7.23 9.32 -9.63
N ALA A 329 -8.16 9.18 -10.57
CA ALA A 329 -7.91 9.53 -11.97
C ALA A 329 -7.51 11.01 -12.14
N ASP A 330 -8.00 11.88 -11.26
CA ASP A 330 -7.90 13.34 -11.34
C ASP A 330 -7.01 13.96 -10.24
N MET A 331 -6.90 13.34 -9.08
CA MET A 331 -6.26 13.90 -7.88
C MET A 331 -5.19 12.97 -7.28
N ALA A 332 -4.18 13.58 -6.67
CA ALA A 332 -3.20 12.95 -5.81
C ALA A 332 -3.25 13.63 -4.45
N TYR A 333 -3.33 12.83 -3.39
CA TYR A 333 -3.28 13.28 -2.00
C TYR A 333 -1.98 12.79 -1.39
N LEU A 334 -1.19 13.71 -0.85
CA LEU A 334 0.13 13.44 -0.28
C LEU A 334 0.06 13.73 1.22
N LEU A 335 0.31 12.72 2.04
CA LEU A 335 0.47 12.87 3.49
C LEU A 335 1.95 12.96 3.82
N THR A 336 2.35 14.00 4.54
CA THR A 336 3.70 14.18 5.10
C THR A 336 3.63 14.13 6.63
N ASP A 337 4.75 14.30 7.33
CA ASP A 337 4.78 14.39 8.80
C ASP A 337 3.97 15.58 9.35
N THR A 338 3.70 16.60 8.52
CA THR A 338 3.14 17.88 8.96
C THR A 338 1.91 18.32 8.21
N GLN A 339 1.65 17.81 7.01
CA GLN A 339 0.58 18.30 6.15
C GLN A 339 -0.01 17.24 5.24
N ILE A 340 -1.25 17.49 4.82
CA ILE A 340 -1.86 16.84 3.65
C ILE A 340 -1.92 17.85 2.52
N THR A 341 -1.61 17.40 1.32
CA THR A 341 -1.64 18.22 0.10
C THR A 341 -2.45 17.52 -0.98
N ALA A 342 -3.41 18.22 -1.58
CA ALA A 342 -4.20 17.73 -2.71
C ALA A 342 -3.76 18.42 -4.01
N VAL A 343 -3.38 17.62 -5.00
CA VAL A 343 -2.82 18.07 -6.28
C VAL A 343 -3.59 17.45 -7.44
N GLN A 344 -3.93 18.26 -8.45
CA GLN A 344 -4.54 17.79 -9.70
C GLN A 344 -3.50 17.10 -10.58
N ARG A 345 -3.71 15.82 -10.91
CA ARG A 345 -2.70 14.94 -11.53
C ARG A 345 -2.43 15.19 -13.00
N GLN A 346 -3.49 15.33 -13.81
CA GLN A 346 -3.37 15.36 -15.26
C GLN A 346 -2.43 16.48 -15.71
N ASN A 347 -2.64 17.70 -15.19
CA ASN A 347 -1.79 18.84 -15.52
C ASN A 347 -0.41 18.75 -14.86
N TYR A 348 -0.34 18.28 -13.61
CA TYR A 348 0.92 18.27 -12.85
C TYR A 348 1.95 17.31 -13.45
N THR A 349 1.51 16.14 -13.94
CA THR A 349 2.42 15.11 -14.46
C THR A 349 3.18 15.60 -15.69
N ASP A 350 2.47 16.19 -16.66
CA ASP A 350 3.08 16.72 -17.88
C ASP A 350 3.99 17.92 -17.61
N LEU A 351 3.55 18.83 -16.75
CA LEU A 351 4.35 19.99 -16.33
C LEU A 351 5.62 19.55 -15.60
N ARG A 352 5.52 18.53 -14.73
CA ARG A 352 6.67 17.99 -14.00
C ARG A 352 7.64 17.29 -14.94
N ALA A 353 7.17 16.51 -15.91
CA ALA A 353 8.03 15.88 -16.92
C ALA A 353 8.83 16.93 -17.71
N LYS A 354 8.16 18.00 -18.17
CA LYS A 354 8.84 19.14 -18.83
C LYS A 354 9.86 19.81 -17.91
N HIS A 355 9.49 20.08 -16.66
CA HIS A 355 10.39 20.69 -15.68
C HIS A 355 11.63 19.82 -15.40
N THR A 356 11.47 18.50 -15.28
CA THR A 356 12.59 17.56 -15.12
C THR A 356 13.51 17.57 -16.33
N ALA A 357 12.98 17.49 -17.55
CA ALA A 357 13.77 17.52 -18.78
C ALA A 357 14.57 18.83 -18.94
N LEU A 358 13.98 19.98 -18.57
CA LEU A 358 14.69 21.26 -18.53
C LEU A 358 15.80 21.26 -17.47
N GLY A 359 15.55 20.67 -16.30
CA GLY A 359 16.54 20.50 -15.24
C GLY A 359 17.75 19.67 -15.69
N GLU A 360 17.52 18.55 -16.39
CA GLU A 360 18.58 17.71 -16.94
C GLU A 360 19.42 18.45 -17.99
N ARG A 361 18.76 19.13 -18.94
CA ARG A 361 19.43 19.98 -19.94
C ARG A 361 20.27 21.06 -19.27
N ARG A 362 19.72 21.74 -18.26
CA ARG A 362 20.42 22.76 -17.48
C ARG A 362 21.64 22.20 -16.76
N SER A 363 21.56 21.00 -16.17
CA SER A 363 22.71 20.35 -15.54
C SER A 363 23.80 19.96 -16.54
N ALA A 364 23.42 19.52 -17.75
CA ALA A 364 24.38 19.25 -18.81
C ALA A 364 25.11 20.52 -19.25
N VAL A 365 24.36 21.60 -19.53
CA VAL A 365 24.91 22.92 -19.89
C VAL A 365 25.81 23.47 -18.77
N ALA A 366 25.41 23.32 -17.51
CA ALA A 366 26.22 23.76 -16.36
C ALA A 366 27.54 22.98 -16.25
N SER A 367 27.53 21.69 -16.58
CA SER A 367 28.74 20.85 -16.58
C SER A 367 29.71 21.28 -17.69
N ASP A 368 29.18 21.55 -18.89
CA ASP A 368 29.97 22.08 -20.00
C ASP A 368 30.48 23.50 -19.71
N HIS A 369 29.66 24.35 -19.11
CA HIS A 369 30.06 25.69 -18.68
C HIS A 369 31.26 25.60 -17.72
N LYS A 370 31.16 24.79 -16.66
CA LYS A 370 32.26 24.57 -15.71
C LYS A 370 33.54 24.06 -16.39
N ARG A 371 33.42 23.18 -17.39
CA ARG A 371 34.56 22.68 -18.18
C ARG A 371 35.20 23.81 -18.98
N TRP A 372 34.42 24.57 -19.74
CA TRP A 372 34.93 25.65 -20.59
C TRP A 372 35.45 26.84 -19.80
N THR A 373 34.87 27.17 -18.65
CA THR A 373 35.42 28.18 -17.73
C THR A 373 36.82 27.80 -17.26
N ARG A 374 37.04 26.52 -16.90
CA ARG A 374 38.37 26.03 -16.51
C ARG A 374 39.37 26.07 -17.67
N THR A 375 38.93 25.70 -18.87
CA THR A 375 39.76 25.80 -20.09
C THR A 375 40.17 27.24 -20.34
N LEU A 376 39.22 28.17 -20.32
CA LEU A 376 39.47 29.60 -20.53
C LEU A 376 40.46 30.16 -19.48
N GLN A 377 40.25 29.85 -18.20
CA GLN A 377 41.17 30.24 -17.12
C GLN A 377 42.59 29.68 -17.34
N GLY A 378 42.69 28.42 -17.78
CA GLY A 378 43.98 27.79 -18.08
C GLY A 378 44.70 28.41 -19.27
N LEU A 379 43.97 28.83 -20.31
CA LEU A 379 44.53 29.54 -21.48
C LEU A 379 45.01 30.95 -21.08
N GLN A 380 44.19 31.69 -20.35
CA GLN A 380 44.52 33.04 -19.85
C GLN A 380 45.70 33.05 -18.87
N ALA A 381 45.92 31.96 -18.13
CA ALA A 381 47.07 31.83 -17.25
C ALA A 381 48.39 31.60 -17.99
N LYS A 382 48.36 31.04 -19.22
CA LYS A 382 49.56 30.72 -20.00
C LYS A 382 50.06 31.89 -20.85
N GLN A 383 49.17 32.77 -21.30
CA GLN A 383 49.50 33.89 -22.18
C GLN A 383 48.73 35.14 -21.79
N LYS A 384 49.41 36.30 -21.75
CA LYS A 384 48.81 37.59 -21.37
C LYS A 384 47.91 38.20 -22.44
N GLU A 385 48.15 37.89 -23.71
CA GLU A 385 47.37 38.41 -24.84
C GLU A 385 46.36 37.37 -25.34
N PRO A 386 45.17 37.80 -25.82
CA PRO A 386 44.14 36.89 -26.31
C PRO A 386 44.62 36.14 -27.56
N THR A 387 44.62 34.81 -27.50
CA THR A 387 44.81 33.95 -28.68
C THR A 387 43.46 33.62 -29.34
N PRO A 388 43.45 33.16 -30.60
CA PRO A 388 42.25 32.62 -31.24
C PRO A 388 41.55 31.53 -30.38
N GLU A 389 42.33 30.69 -29.71
CA GLU A 389 41.83 29.66 -28.79
C GLU A 389 41.18 30.27 -27.54
N THR A 390 41.72 31.36 -27.02
CA THR A 390 41.16 32.10 -25.88
C THR A 390 39.85 32.77 -26.27
N GLU A 391 39.79 33.38 -27.46
CA GLU A 391 38.57 33.99 -28.00
C GLU A 391 37.47 32.96 -28.24
N GLU A 392 37.82 31.78 -28.79
CA GLU A 392 36.87 30.69 -28.98
C GLU A 392 36.32 30.18 -27.65
N ALA A 393 37.20 29.92 -26.68
CA ALA A 393 36.79 29.48 -25.33
C ALA A 393 35.89 30.53 -24.66
N GLN A 394 36.19 31.82 -24.82
CA GLN A 394 35.38 32.90 -24.25
C GLN A 394 34.01 33.02 -24.95
N LYS A 395 33.96 32.82 -26.28
CA LYS A 395 32.69 32.73 -27.02
C LYS A 395 31.84 31.54 -26.57
N LYS A 396 32.46 30.39 -26.32
CA LYS A 396 31.77 29.19 -25.79
C LYS A 396 31.18 29.45 -24.40
N VAL A 397 31.95 30.04 -23.48
CA VAL A 397 31.45 30.39 -22.14
C VAL A 397 30.25 31.34 -22.23
N ARG A 398 30.35 32.43 -23.01
CA ARG A 398 29.23 33.39 -23.20
C ARG A 398 27.98 32.73 -23.79
N ALA A 399 28.15 31.80 -24.73
CA ALA A 399 27.03 31.06 -25.32
C ALA A 399 26.34 30.14 -24.28
N LEU A 400 27.13 29.47 -23.44
CA LEU A 400 26.61 28.62 -22.36
C LEU A 400 25.90 29.44 -21.27
N ASP A 401 26.39 30.64 -20.94
CA ASP A 401 25.70 31.58 -20.05
C ASP A 401 24.32 31.98 -20.58
N ALA A 402 24.24 32.28 -21.89
CA ALA A 402 22.98 32.61 -22.54
C ALA A 402 21.99 31.43 -22.51
N GLN A 403 22.47 30.21 -22.80
CA GLN A 403 21.66 28.99 -22.70
C GLN A 403 21.17 28.72 -21.27
N MET A 404 22.02 28.92 -20.25
CA MET A 404 21.64 28.79 -18.85
C MET A 404 20.52 29.77 -18.48
N LYS A 405 20.60 31.02 -18.95
CA LYS A 405 19.58 32.05 -18.71
C LYS A 405 18.26 31.72 -19.40
N GLU A 406 18.31 31.23 -20.64
CA GLU A 406 17.13 30.80 -21.39
C GLU A 406 16.44 29.62 -20.71
N LEU A 407 17.19 28.58 -20.33
CA LEU A 407 16.66 27.42 -19.60
C LEU A 407 16.04 27.81 -18.26
N ALA A 408 16.65 28.75 -17.52
CA ALA A 408 16.07 29.26 -16.29
C ALA A 408 14.72 29.96 -16.54
N ALA A 409 14.63 30.80 -17.57
CA ALA A 409 13.38 31.46 -17.94
C ALA A 409 12.29 30.47 -18.42
N GLU A 410 12.67 29.40 -19.13
CA GLU A 410 11.74 28.32 -19.49
C GLU A 410 11.22 27.57 -18.26
N MET A 411 12.09 27.27 -17.29
CA MET A 411 11.69 26.65 -16.03
C MET A 411 10.75 27.56 -15.24
N ASP A 412 11.03 28.86 -15.16
CA ASP A 412 10.19 29.82 -14.44
C ASP A 412 8.76 29.91 -15.02
N LYS A 413 8.60 29.77 -16.34
CA LYS A 413 7.28 29.70 -16.98
C LYS A 413 6.45 28.51 -16.53
N LEU A 414 7.07 27.44 -16.02
CA LEU A 414 6.36 26.26 -15.53
C LEU A 414 5.91 26.40 -14.07
N ASN A 415 6.52 27.30 -13.29
CA ASN A 415 6.24 27.43 -11.86
C ASN A 415 4.78 27.80 -11.56
N GLN A 416 4.22 28.78 -12.28
CA GLN A 416 2.83 29.22 -12.05
C GLN A 416 1.81 28.12 -12.45
N PRO A 417 1.89 27.48 -13.63
CA PRO A 417 1.04 26.33 -13.96
C PRO A 417 1.15 25.18 -12.96
N MET A 418 2.36 24.86 -12.49
CA MET A 418 2.57 23.82 -11.48
C MET A 418 1.93 24.20 -10.14
N ALA A 419 2.06 25.45 -9.70
CA ALA A 419 1.41 25.95 -8.50
C ALA A 419 -0.13 25.91 -8.63
N ALA A 420 -0.69 26.17 -9.80
CA ALA A 420 -2.14 26.09 -10.05
C ALA A 420 -2.71 24.66 -9.97
N CYS A 421 -1.84 23.63 -9.99
CA CYS A 421 -2.25 22.24 -9.78
C CYS A 421 -2.53 21.93 -8.30
N LEU A 422 -1.97 22.72 -7.37
CA LEU A 422 -2.28 22.62 -5.94
C LEU A 422 -3.73 23.08 -5.70
N LYS A 423 -4.57 22.20 -5.15
CA LYS A 423 -5.98 22.52 -4.86
C LYS A 423 -6.17 23.02 -3.45
N TRP A 424 -5.57 22.33 -2.48
CA TRP A 424 -5.59 22.73 -1.09
C TRP A 424 -4.47 22.02 -0.32
N GLN A 425 -4.17 22.57 0.85
CA GLN A 425 -3.28 21.98 1.83
C GLN A 425 -3.82 22.24 3.23
N CYS A 426 -3.59 21.32 4.15
CA CYS A 426 -3.94 21.49 5.56
C CYS A 426 -2.87 20.90 6.48
N ASN A 427 -2.83 21.38 7.73
CA ASN A 427 -1.97 20.81 8.76
C ASN A 427 -2.49 19.42 9.14
N ALA A 428 -1.58 18.46 9.21
CA ALA A 428 -1.85 17.05 9.49
C ALA A 428 -0.77 16.46 10.42
N ALA A 429 -0.18 17.30 11.28
CA ALA A 429 0.88 16.86 12.18
C ALA A 429 0.42 15.69 13.06
N GLY A 430 1.19 14.60 13.04
CA GLY A 430 0.92 13.40 13.82
C GLY A 430 -0.06 12.40 13.18
N LEU A 431 -0.62 12.69 12.00
CA LEU A 431 -1.43 11.72 11.26
C LEU A 431 -0.53 10.67 10.59
N CYS A 432 -0.96 9.40 10.63
CA CYS A 432 -0.16 8.26 10.18
C CYS A 432 -0.72 7.58 8.93
N SER A 433 -2.00 7.81 8.61
CA SER A 433 -2.66 7.18 7.47
C SER A 433 -3.81 8.06 6.98
N MET A 434 -4.22 7.91 5.74
CA MET A 434 -5.42 8.51 5.15
C MET A 434 -6.08 7.54 4.17
N VAL A 435 -7.39 7.72 3.97
CA VAL A 435 -8.21 7.02 2.97
C VAL A 435 -9.23 8.01 2.37
N LEU A 436 -9.72 7.73 1.17
CA LEU A 436 -10.68 8.58 0.47
C LEU A 436 -11.98 7.81 0.21
N ALA A 437 -13.11 8.38 0.61
CA ALA A 437 -14.44 7.85 0.33
C ALA A 437 -15.27 8.89 -0.42
N GLY A 438 -15.44 8.67 -1.73
CA GLY A 438 -16.07 9.63 -2.62
C GLY A 438 -15.25 10.91 -2.66
N ASP A 439 -15.81 11.98 -2.13
CA ASP A 439 -15.21 13.31 -2.00
C ASP A 439 -14.73 13.62 -0.57
N VAL A 440 -14.85 12.66 0.37
CA VAL A 440 -14.46 12.81 1.76
C VAL A 440 -13.11 12.13 2.02
N LEU A 441 -12.09 12.92 2.36
CA LEU A 441 -10.81 12.41 2.83
C LEU A 441 -10.85 12.20 4.35
N LEU A 442 -10.50 11.02 4.81
CA LEU A 442 -10.33 10.64 6.22
C LEU A 442 -8.83 10.50 6.50
N ALA A 443 -8.31 11.11 7.55
CA ALA A 443 -6.89 11.07 7.91
C ALA A 443 -6.67 11.06 9.42
#